data_AF-A0A433PLA0-F1
#
_entry.id   AF-A0A433PLA0-F1
#
_cell.length_a   1.000
_cell.length_b   1.000
_cell.length_c   1.000
_cell.angle_alpha   90.00
_cell.angle_beta   90.00
_cell.angle_gamma   90.00
#
_symmetry.space_group_name_H-M   'P 1'
#
loop_
_entity.id
_entity.type
_entity.pdbx_description
1 polymer ?
#
loop_
_entity_poly.entity_id
_entity_poly.type
_entity_poly.pdbx_seq_one_letter_code
_entity_poly.pdbx_strand_id
1 'polypeptide(L)'
;MAFTRKFLASVPLIPISLLALFQLLSSLHPWLEPMEVICKDPSLAAQNGIRRDYLGIDATDSFLCWIVPFFQNTLILPVGFVSHIYTLTLANAFMAIASVEGSRTTLSKTIISWVPLFGVLGQFGGISIIVPLLWIPFYAYKSSNLAPLNNTVSAARVLSIPLSLFLGVVLIQYNIMFPTSLVAQQNTIAIFMIAPAFPTIISLVLAPILAPLIPSSLSRSRAAVRATHAAIALGNLVIHFYLIGYMVKHQVTLADFRSILDVPSALVSSTRTFSSPVEEASVICGQFLLVDLIALTAAMSYWIVLESGVVPALATLAASFVLSPGVAVPLYAAWREGTLDNVQEKKDK
;
A
#
# COMPACT_ATOMS: atom_id res chain seq x y z
N MET A 1 -11.42 -22.78 -22.05
CA MET A 1 -11.42 -22.70 -20.57
C MET A 1 -12.57 -21.80 -20.16
N ALA A 2 -13.49 -22.27 -19.31
CA ALA A 2 -14.55 -21.41 -18.80
C ALA A 2 -13.98 -20.44 -17.74
N PHE A 3 -14.35 -19.16 -17.82
CA PHE A 3 -14.01 -18.20 -16.78
C PHE A 3 -14.74 -18.54 -15.49
N THR A 4 -14.03 -18.51 -14.36
CA THR A 4 -14.61 -18.80 -13.06
C THR A 4 -15.48 -17.63 -12.58
N ARG A 5 -16.49 -17.92 -11.75
CA ARG A 5 -17.37 -16.89 -11.17
C ARG A 5 -16.58 -15.82 -10.41
N LYS A 6 -15.53 -16.22 -9.69
CA LYS A 6 -14.65 -15.32 -8.93
C LYS A 6 -13.89 -14.35 -9.84
N PHE A 7 -13.36 -14.83 -10.96
CA PHE A 7 -12.70 -13.97 -11.93
C PHE A 7 -13.70 -12.99 -12.57
N LEU A 8 -14.85 -13.48 -13.03
CA LEU A 8 -15.89 -12.63 -13.61
C LEU A 8 -16.36 -11.54 -12.63
N ALA A 9 -16.49 -11.88 -11.34
CA ALA A 9 -16.83 -10.91 -10.31
C ALA A 9 -15.77 -9.80 -10.20
N SER A 10 -14.48 -10.09 -10.40
CA SER A 10 -13.41 -9.09 -10.31
C SER A 10 -13.31 -8.14 -11.52
N VAL A 11 -13.88 -8.48 -12.69
CA VAL A 11 -13.74 -7.68 -13.92
C VAL A 11 -14.21 -6.22 -13.78
N PRO A 12 -15.34 -5.90 -13.11
CA PRO A 12 -15.77 -4.52 -12.88
C PRO A 12 -14.76 -3.64 -12.13
N LEU A 13 -13.79 -4.23 -11.41
CA LEU A 13 -12.73 -3.44 -10.77
C LEU A 13 -11.84 -2.71 -11.78
N ILE A 14 -11.69 -3.23 -13.01
CA ILE A 14 -10.87 -2.62 -14.06
C ILE A 14 -11.38 -1.23 -14.44
N PRO A 15 -12.62 -1.05 -14.93
CA PRO A 15 -13.13 0.27 -15.26
C PRO A 15 -13.23 1.19 -14.04
N ILE A 16 -13.54 0.67 -12.84
CA ILE A 16 -13.54 1.47 -11.60
C ILE A 16 -12.14 2.02 -11.31
N SER A 17 -11.10 1.20 -11.48
CA SER A 17 -9.70 1.63 -11.25
C SER A 17 -9.25 2.65 -12.28
N LEU A 18 -9.65 2.50 -13.55
CA LEU A 18 -9.37 3.49 -14.59
C LEU A 18 -10.09 4.82 -14.32
N LEU A 19 -11.32 4.78 -13.82
CA LEU A 19 -12.04 5.97 -13.41
C LEU A 19 -11.37 6.66 -12.21
N ALA A 20 -10.92 5.88 -11.23
CA ALA A 20 -10.14 6.39 -10.09
C ALA A 20 -8.82 7.03 -10.56
N LEU A 21 -8.11 6.41 -11.49
CA LEU A 21 -6.91 6.98 -12.11
C LEU A 21 -7.19 8.31 -12.78
N PHE A 22 -8.23 8.37 -13.61
CA PHE A 22 -8.62 9.60 -14.29
C PHE A 22 -9.00 10.71 -13.30
N GLN A 23 -9.75 10.36 -12.24
CA GLN A 23 -10.11 11.29 -11.17
C GLN A 23 -8.88 11.82 -10.43
N LEU A 24 -7.94 10.96 -10.07
CA LEU A 24 -6.72 11.35 -9.35
C LEU A 24 -5.80 12.21 -10.23
N LEU A 25 -5.56 11.81 -11.48
CA LEU A 25 -4.73 12.58 -12.42
C LEU A 25 -5.33 13.95 -12.72
N SER A 26 -6.65 14.04 -12.90
CA SER A 26 -7.32 15.33 -13.12
C SER A 26 -7.28 16.23 -11.89
N SER A 27 -7.37 15.66 -10.68
CA SER A 27 -7.22 16.41 -9.42
C SER A 27 -5.80 16.91 -9.22
N LEU A 28 -4.78 16.16 -9.67
CA LEU A 28 -3.38 16.56 -9.58
C LEU A 28 -2.96 17.59 -10.62
N HIS A 29 -3.66 17.68 -11.74
CA HIS A 29 -3.23 18.47 -12.89
C HIS A 29 -2.87 19.94 -12.55
N PRO A 30 -3.65 20.68 -11.74
CA PRO A 30 -3.32 22.06 -11.36
C PRO A 30 -1.97 22.20 -10.64
N TRP A 31 -1.55 21.16 -9.91
CA TRP A 31 -0.25 21.10 -9.25
C TRP A 31 0.87 20.59 -10.17
N LEU A 32 0.57 19.62 -11.04
CA LEU A 32 1.55 19.00 -11.94
C LEU A 32 2.09 19.97 -13.00
N GLU A 33 1.24 20.79 -13.61
CA GLU A 33 1.64 21.68 -14.70
C GLU A 33 2.71 22.72 -14.28
N PRO A 34 2.52 23.49 -13.17
CA PRO A 34 3.59 24.36 -12.66
C PRO A 34 4.85 23.59 -12.27
N MET A 35 4.69 22.40 -11.67
CA MET A 35 5.82 21.57 -11.25
C MET A 35 6.66 21.09 -12.44
N GLU A 36 6.04 20.75 -13.56
CA GLU A 36 6.74 20.37 -14.79
C GLU A 36 7.59 21.52 -15.33
N VAL A 37 7.07 22.75 -15.29
CA VAL A 37 7.83 23.96 -15.68
C VAL A 37 9.01 24.17 -14.74
N ILE A 38 8.79 24.08 -13.43
CA ILE A 38 9.86 24.22 -12.41
C ILE A 38 10.95 23.17 -12.62
N CYS A 39 10.58 21.91 -12.88
CA CYS A 39 11.55 20.84 -13.07
C CYS A 39 12.37 20.94 -14.36
N LYS A 40 11.85 21.62 -15.39
CA LYS A 40 12.57 21.88 -16.64
C LYS A 40 13.56 23.05 -16.52
N ASP A 41 13.33 24.01 -15.63
CA ASP A 41 14.19 25.17 -15.43
C ASP A 41 15.03 25.06 -14.14
N PRO A 42 16.35 24.79 -14.22
CA PRO A 42 17.19 24.66 -13.03
C PRO A 42 17.23 25.91 -12.14
N SER A 43 17.08 27.11 -12.72
CA SER A 43 17.07 28.34 -11.94
C SER A 43 15.79 28.47 -11.12
N LEU A 44 14.65 28.10 -11.71
CA LEU A 44 13.35 28.10 -11.04
C LEU A 44 13.26 26.99 -9.99
N ALA A 45 13.79 25.79 -10.28
CA ALA A 45 13.90 24.71 -9.30
C ALA A 45 14.69 25.13 -8.07
N ALA A 46 15.86 25.76 -8.26
CA ALA A 46 16.68 26.25 -7.17
C ALA A 46 15.98 27.34 -6.33
N GLN A 47 15.24 28.26 -6.98
CA GLN A 47 14.45 29.28 -6.28
C GLN A 47 13.33 28.69 -5.41
N ASN A 48 12.75 27.55 -5.84
CA ASN A 48 11.71 26.85 -5.10
C ASN A 48 12.26 25.79 -4.13
N GLY A 49 13.59 25.67 -3.98
CA GLY A 49 14.22 24.64 -3.15
C GLY A 49 13.99 23.20 -3.65
N ILE A 50 13.65 23.05 -4.93
CA ILE A 50 13.39 21.75 -5.57
C ILE A 50 14.70 21.21 -6.12
N ARG A 51 15.04 19.99 -5.70
CA ARG A 51 16.19 19.28 -6.22
C ARG A 51 15.84 18.59 -7.53
N ARG A 52 16.61 18.87 -8.58
CA ARG A 52 16.45 18.25 -9.89
C ARG A 52 17.33 17.02 -10.07
N ASP A 53 18.60 17.11 -9.68
CA ASP A 53 19.59 16.09 -10.01
C ASP A 53 19.75 15.09 -8.85
N TYR A 54 19.42 13.80 -9.10
CA TYR A 54 19.51 12.72 -8.11
C TYR A 54 20.55 11.68 -8.53
N LEU A 55 20.36 11.08 -9.70
CA LEU A 55 21.21 10.02 -10.25
C LEU A 55 22.02 10.47 -11.46
N GLY A 56 21.75 11.65 -12.03
CA GLY A 56 22.36 12.14 -13.26
C GLY A 56 21.79 11.46 -14.51
N ILE A 57 20.57 10.93 -14.44
CA ILE A 57 19.86 10.32 -15.56
C ILE A 57 18.61 11.15 -15.83
N ASP A 58 18.61 11.95 -16.91
CA ASP A 58 17.59 12.96 -17.19
C ASP A 58 16.14 12.47 -17.01
N ALA A 59 15.79 11.30 -17.54
CA ALA A 59 14.45 10.74 -17.42
C ALA A 59 14.08 10.38 -15.96
N THR A 60 15.03 9.83 -15.19
CA THR A 60 14.80 9.46 -13.79
C THR A 60 14.77 10.70 -12.91
N ASP A 61 15.68 11.64 -13.14
CA ASP A 61 15.80 12.89 -12.39
C ASP A 61 14.59 13.80 -12.65
N SER A 62 14.09 13.86 -13.89
CA SER A 62 12.83 14.56 -14.21
C SER A 62 11.65 13.97 -13.44
N PHE A 63 11.56 12.64 -13.35
CA PHE A 63 10.51 11.98 -12.56
C PHE A 63 10.67 12.25 -11.05
N LEU A 64 11.89 12.12 -10.53
CA LEU A 64 12.19 12.36 -9.13
C LEU A 64 11.98 13.81 -8.72
N CYS A 65 12.22 14.76 -9.63
CA CYS A 65 12.02 16.18 -9.41
C CYS A 65 10.58 16.54 -9.03
N TRP A 66 9.57 15.86 -9.56
CA TRP A 66 8.17 16.13 -9.19
C TRP A 66 7.68 15.20 -8.06
N ILE A 67 8.03 13.91 -8.07
CA ILE A 67 7.51 12.96 -7.07
C ILE A 67 8.07 13.21 -5.67
N VAL A 68 9.29 13.74 -5.55
CA VAL A 68 9.86 14.06 -4.24
C VAL A 68 9.09 15.20 -3.57
N PRO A 69 8.88 16.36 -4.22
CA PRO A 69 7.97 17.39 -3.73
C PRO A 69 6.56 16.89 -3.45
N PHE A 70 5.99 15.98 -4.26
CA PHE A 70 4.68 15.40 -3.98
C PHE A 70 4.62 14.82 -2.57
N PHE A 71 5.54 13.90 -2.24
CA PHE A 71 5.58 13.30 -0.91
C PHE A 71 5.95 14.31 0.18
N GLN A 72 6.84 15.28 -0.09
CA GLN A 72 7.14 16.32 0.91
C GLN A 72 5.90 17.16 1.25
N ASN A 73 5.09 17.55 0.25
CA ASN A 73 3.86 18.32 0.45
C ASN A 73 2.82 17.56 1.29
N THR A 74 2.76 16.23 1.16
CA THR A 74 1.85 15.41 1.99
C THR A 74 2.21 15.43 3.47
N LEU A 75 3.45 15.80 3.83
CA LEU A 75 3.92 15.84 5.22
C LEU A 75 3.74 17.21 5.87
N ILE A 76 3.37 18.25 5.10
CA ILE A 76 3.22 19.62 5.60
C ILE A 76 1.93 19.75 6.42
N LEU A 77 0.80 19.30 5.87
CA LEU A 77 -0.50 19.37 6.55
C LEU A 77 -0.68 18.18 7.49
N PRO A 78 -1.12 18.38 8.75
CA PRO A 78 -1.33 17.29 9.69
C PRO A 78 -2.29 16.20 9.18
N VAL A 79 -3.38 16.59 8.50
CA VAL A 79 -4.32 15.62 7.89
C VAL A 79 -3.72 14.89 6.68
N GLY A 80 -2.86 15.56 5.92
CA GLY A 80 -2.08 14.96 4.83
C GLY A 80 -1.11 13.91 5.39
N PHE A 81 -0.41 14.25 6.48
CA PHE A 81 0.52 13.36 7.18
C PHE A 81 -0.22 12.11 7.67
N VAL A 82 -1.36 12.27 8.33
CA VAL A 82 -2.16 11.13 8.82
C VAL A 82 -2.62 10.25 7.67
N SER A 83 -3.13 10.85 6.59
CA SER A 83 -3.57 10.12 5.39
C SER A 83 -2.41 9.33 4.78
N HIS A 84 -1.23 9.97 4.64
CA HIS A 84 -0.02 9.34 4.17
C HIS A 84 0.31 8.10 4.99
N ILE A 85 0.44 8.23 6.31
CA ILE A 85 0.86 7.10 7.15
C ILE A 85 -0.18 5.97 7.13
N TYR A 86 -1.48 6.27 7.14
CA TYR A 86 -2.49 5.22 6.99
C TYR A 86 -2.42 4.51 5.63
N THR A 87 -2.22 5.24 4.52
CA THR A 87 -2.01 4.63 3.19
C THR A 87 -0.83 3.67 3.23
N LEU A 88 0.29 4.09 3.83
CA LEU A 88 1.48 3.24 3.96
C LEU A 88 1.24 1.98 4.80
N THR A 89 0.54 2.09 5.94
CA THR A 89 0.24 0.90 6.76
C THR A 89 -0.62 -0.11 6.02
N LEU A 90 -1.61 0.35 5.25
CA LEU A 90 -2.47 -0.51 4.44
C LEU A 90 -1.73 -1.09 3.23
N ALA A 91 -0.91 -0.29 2.54
CA ALA A 91 -0.06 -0.76 1.45
C ALA A 91 0.91 -1.83 1.95
N ASN A 92 1.51 -1.65 3.14
CA ASN A 92 2.38 -2.64 3.77
C ASN A 92 1.62 -3.94 4.11
N ALA A 93 0.41 -3.84 4.63
CA ALA A 93 -0.45 -5.00 4.88
C ALA A 93 -0.80 -5.74 3.57
N PHE A 94 -1.14 -5.01 2.51
CA PHE A 94 -1.34 -5.57 1.18
C PHE A 94 -0.07 -6.30 0.69
N MET A 95 1.10 -5.65 0.73
CA MET A 95 2.36 -6.24 0.27
C MET A 95 2.71 -7.52 1.03
N ALA A 96 2.39 -7.59 2.32
CA ALA A 96 2.54 -8.81 3.08
C ALA A 96 1.60 -9.93 2.62
N ILE A 97 0.32 -9.62 2.43
CA ILE A 97 -0.68 -10.58 1.92
C ILE A 97 -0.27 -11.06 0.53
N ALA A 98 0.06 -10.16 -0.38
CA ALA A 98 0.54 -10.49 -1.71
C ALA A 98 1.80 -11.36 -1.65
N SER A 99 2.74 -11.07 -0.74
CA SER A 99 3.95 -11.87 -0.53
C SER A 99 3.63 -13.27 -0.03
N VAL A 100 2.73 -13.43 0.94
CA VAL A 100 2.28 -14.74 1.43
C VAL A 100 1.61 -15.53 0.29
N GLU A 101 0.63 -14.93 -0.38
CA GLU A 101 -0.12 -15.56 -1.48
C GLU A 101 0.80 -15.95 -2.63
N GLY A 102 1.68 -15.04 -3.05
CA GLY A 102 2.71 -15.28 -4.05
C GLY A 102 3.79 -16.26 -3.62
N SER A 103 3.88 -16.62 -2.34
CA SER A 103 4.81 -17.63 -1.84
C SER A 103 4.21 -19.03 -1.77
N ARG A 104 2.88 -19.17 -1.91
CA ARG A 104 2.21 -20.48 -1.93
C ARG A 104 2.72 -21.33 -3.09
N THR A 105 2.94 -22.62 -2.86
CA THR A 105 3.52 -23.53 -3.87
C THR A 105 2.80 -23.48 -5.21
N THR A 106 1.48 -23.35 -5.20
CA THR A 106 0.62 -23.30 -6.40
C THR A 106 0.66 -21.95 -7.15
N LEU A 107 0.98 -20.86 -6.46
CA LEU A 107 0.98 -19.50 -7.02
C LEU A 107 2.39 -18.94 -7.25
N SER A 108 3.42 -19.54 -6.65
CA SER A 108 4.80 -19.04 -6.67
C SER A 108 5.43 -18.89 -8.05
N LYS A 109 4.94 -19.66 -9.04
CA LYS A 109 5.40 -19.62 -10.44
C LYS A 109 4.51 -18.74 -11.34
N THR A 110 3.56 -18.00 -10.76
CA THR A 110 2.63 -17.16 -11.51
C THR A 110 2.96 -15.68 -11.31
N ILE A 111 2.31 -14.80 -12.08
CA ILE A 111 2.46 -13.35 -11.92
C ILE A 111 2.12 -12.86 -10.51
N ILE A 112 1.33 -13.61 -9.72
CA ILE A 112 0.99 -13.26 -8.33
C ILE A 112 2.23 -13.18 -7.42
N SER A 113 3.28 -13.94 -7.73
CA SER A 113 4.52 -13.89 -6.96
C SER A 113 5.40 -12.68 -7.29
N TRP A 114 5.06 -11.91 -8.33
CA TRP A 114 5.78 -10.71 -8.74
C TRP A 114 5.35 -9.49 -7.92
N VAL A 115 5.33 -9.66 -6.59
CA VAL A 115 4.95 -8.62 -5.63
C VAL A 115 5.79 -7.34 -5.77
N PRO A 116 7.11 -7.40 -6.04
CA PRO A 116 7.90 -6.21 -6.36
C PRO A 116 7.34 -5.42 -7.54
N LEU A 117 6.88 -6.10 -8.59
CA LEU A 117 6.33 -5.44 -9.77
C LEU A 117 5.06 -4.68 -9.41
N PHE A 118 4.11 -5.33 -8.71
CA PHE A 118 2.87 -4.66 -8.30
C PHE A 118 3.14 -3.51 -7.32
N GLY A 119 4.07 -3.68 -6.39
CA GLY A 119 4.46 -2.62 -5.45
C GLY A 119 5.08 -1.43 -6.14
N VAL A 120 6.04 -1.65 -7.06
CA VAL A 120 6.70 -0.59 -7.82
C VAL A 120 5.70 0.11 -8.75
N LEU A 121 4.88 -0.63 -9.49
CA LEU A 121 3.79 -0.03 -10.28
C LEU A 121 2.85 0.77 -9.39
N GLY A 122 2.56 0.29 -8.17
CA GLY A 122 1.76 0.98 -7.17
C GLY A 122 2.36 2.30 -6.73
N GLN A 123 3.69 2.44 -6.67
CA GLN A 123 4.33 3.72 -6.37
C GLN A 123 4.24 4.71 -7.51
N PHE A 124 4.29 4.23 -8.76
CA PHE A 124 4.19 5.10 -9.93
C PHE A 124 2.75 5.53 -10.24
N GLY A 125 1.79 4.61 -10.09
CA GLY A 125 0.39 4.85 -10.47
C GLY A 125 -0.55 5.14 -9.31
N GLY A 126 -0.19 4.82 -8.07
CA GLY A 126 -1.10 4.72 -6.93
C GLY A 126 -1.47 3.26 -6.66
N ILE A 127 -1.24 2.80 -5.43
CA ILE A 127 -1.46 1.40 -5.06
C ILE A 127 -2.95 1.05 -5.07
N SER A 128 -3.83 2.01 -4.82
CA SER A 128 -5.29 1.83 -4.93
C SER A 128 -5.79 1.59 -6.34
N ILE A 129 -4.95 1.83 -7.35
CA ILE A 129 -5.28 1.59 -8.75
C ILE A 129 -4.73 0.23 -9.14
N ILE A 130 -3.45 -0.01 -8.88
CA ILE A 130 -2.76 -1.23 -9.30
C ILE A 130 -3.35 -2.49 -8.65
N VAL A 131 -3.75 -2.41 -7.38
CA VAL A 131 -4.34 -3.56 -6.67
C VAL A 131 -5.65 -4.02 -7.31
N PRO A 132 -6.70 -3.18 -7.43
CA PRO A 132 -7.95 -3.58 -8.07
C PRO A 132 -7.85 -3.74 -9.60
N LEU A 133 -6.97 -3.00 -10.29
CA LEU A 133 -6.81 -3.11 -11.74
C LEU A 133 -6.11 -4.40 -12.16
N LEU A 134 -5.05 -4.78 -11.45
CA LEU A 134 -4.15 -5.87 -11.86
C LEU A 134 -4.13 -7.01 -10.86
N TRP A 135 -3.77 -6.74 -9.60
CA TRP A 135 -3.50 -7.82 -8.64
C TRP A 135 -4.74 -8.65 -8.32
N ILE A 136 -5.87 -8.04 -7.97
CA ILE A 136 -7.11 -8.77 -7.63
C ILE A 136 -7.62 -9.59 -8.81
N PRO A 137 -7.75 -9.06 -10.05
CA PRO A 137 -8.18 -9.86 -11.19
C PRO A 137 -7.25 -11.03 -11.51
N PHE A 138 -5.92 -10.81 -11.51
CA PHE A 138 -4.98 -11.90 -11.71
C PHE A 138 -5.07 -12.94 -10.59
N TYR A 139 -5.21 -12.49 -9.35
CA TYR A 139 -5.33 -13.37 -8.19
C TYR A 139 -6.60 -14.22 -8.29
N ALA A 140 -7.74 -13.61 -8.59
CA ALA A 140 -9.02 -14.29 -8.79
C ALA A 140 -8.93 -15.30 -9.93
N TYR A 141 -8.32 -14.93 -11.06
CA TYR A 141 -8.10 -15.83 -12.19
C TYR A 141 -7.24 -17.04 -11.81
N LYS A 142 -6.09 -16.83 -11.16
CA LYS A 142 -5.17 -17.93 -10.84
C LYS A 142 -5.68 -18.81 -9.69
N SER A 143 -6.14 -18.22 -8.59
CA SER A 143 -6.62 -18.96 -7.41
C SER A 143 -7.84 -19.84 -7.70
N SER A 144 -8.70 -19.43 -8.64
CA SER A 144 -9.94 -20.16 -8.96
C SER A 144 -9.73 -21.38 -9.88
N ASN A 145 -8.63 -21.44 -10.62
CA ASN A 145 -8.33 -22.51 -11.57
C ASN A 145 -7.40 -23.59 -10.98
N LEU A 146 -6.93 -23.41 -9.75
CA LEU A 146 -6.01 -24.34 -9.10
C LEU A 146 -6.81 -25.30 -8.22
N ALA A 147 -6.51 -26.60 -8.32
CA ALA A 147 -7.10 -27.61 -7.44
C ALA A 147 -6.84 -27.24 -5.98
N PRO A 148 -7.82 -27.45 -5.08
CA PRO A 148 -7.74 -26.96 -3.71
C PRO A 148 -6.84 -27.85 -2.84
N LEU A 149 -5.55 -28.03 -3.17
CA LEU A 149 -4.64 -28.89 -2.39
C LEU A 149 -3.17 -28.65 -2.79
N ASN A 150 -2.60 -27.51 -2.43
CA ASN A 150 -1.29 -27.38 -1.75
C ASN A 150 -1.01 -25.88 -1.48
N ASN A 151 -1.65 -25.31 -0.47
CA ASN A 151 -1.48 -23.90 -0.09
C ASN A 151 -0.32 -23.69 0.89
N THR A 152 0.62 -24.63 0.92
CA THR A 152 1.76 -24.58 1.82
C THR A 152 2.72 -23.48 1.39
N VAL A 153 3.32 -22.86 2.39
CA VAL A 153 4.40 -21.88 2.23
C VAL A 153 5.52 -22.30 3.18
N SER A 154 6.77 -22.18 2.75
CA SER A 154 7.90 -22.40 3.67
C SER A 154 7.81 -21.45 4.86
N ALA A 155 7.85 -21.99 6.08
CA ALA A 155 7.81 -21.19 7.30
C ALA A 155 8.93 -20.14 7.33
N ALA A 156 10.11 -20.47 6.81
CA ALA A 156 11.23 -19.53 6.71
C ALA A 156 10.93 -18.32 5.84
N ARG A 157 10.30 -18.58 4.68
CA ARG A 157 9.89 -17.52 3.76
C ARG A 157 8.77 -16.67 4.34
N VAL A 158 7.86 -17.26 5.12
CA VAL A 158 6.75 -16.53 5.74
C VAL A 158 7.21 -15.65 6.88
N LEU A 159 8.10 -16.15 7.74
CA LEU A 159 8.65 -15.42 8.87
C LEU A 159 9.66 -14.34 8.44
N SER A 160 10.28 -14.48 7.26
CA SER A 160 11.11 -13.41 6.70
C SER A 160 10.31 -12.22 6.18
N ILE A 161 9.04 -12.40 5.77
CA ILE A 161 8.19 -11.31 5.23
C ILE A 161 8.08 -10.11 6.19
N PRO A 162 7.64 -10.24 7.46
CA PRO A 162 7.48 -9.08 8.34
C PRO A 162 8.80 -8.36 8.60
N LEU A 163 9.90 -9.11 8.77
CA LEU A 163 11.23 -8.52 8.92
C LEU A 163 11.70 -7.80 7.65
N SER A 164 11.43 -8.37 6.48
CA SER A 164 11.79 -7.77 5.19
C SER A 164 10.99 -6.51 4.90
N LEU A 165 9.71 -6.47 5.29
CA LEU A 165 8.88 -5.26 5.21
C LEU A 165 9.34 -4.20 6.19
N PHE A 166 9.71 -4.59 7.41
CA PHE A 166 10.28 -3.66 8.39
C PHE A 166 11.55 -3.01 7.85
N LEU A 167 12.51 -3.80 7.39
CA LEU A 167 13.80 -3.31 6.87
C LEU A 167 13.65 -2.56 5.55
N GLY A 168 12.85 -3.08 4.62
CA GLY A 168 12.75 -2.57 3.25
C GLY A 168 11.76 -1.43 3.07
N VAL A 169 10.82 -1.23 3.99
CA VAL A 169 9.74 -0.24 3.84
C VAL A 169 9.62 0.63 5.09
N VAL A 170 9.42 0.03 6.28
CA VAL A 170 9.16 0.81 7.51
C VAL A 170 10.35 1.69 7.90
N LEU A 171 11.58 1.19 7.82
CA LEU A 171 12.78 2.00 8.10
C LEU A 171 12.93 3.16 7.13
N ILE A 172 12.62 2.97 5.85
CA ILE A 172 12.69 4.03 4.84
C ILE A 172 11.64 5.10 5.17
N GLN A 173 10.41 4.69 5.47
CA GLN A 173 9.34 5.60 5.87
C GLN A 173 9.69 6.39 7.13
N TYR A 174 10.31 5.76 8.12
CA TYR A 174 10.80 6.45 9.31
C TYR A 174 11.77 7.57 8.94
N ASN A 175 12.70 7.33 8.02
CA ASN A 175 13.66 8.34 7.56
C ASN A 175 13.02 9.45 6.70
N ILE A 176 11.87 9.19 6.06
CA ILE A 176 11.06 10.24 5.39
C ILE A 176 10.39 11.15 6.43
N MET A 177 9.84 10.57 7.50
CA MET A 177 9.11 11.30 8.54
C MET A 177 10.03 12.06 9.49
N PHE A 178 11.18 11.48 9.83
CA PHE A 178 12.15 12.03 10.77
C PHE A 178 13.53 12.16 10.12
N PRO A 179 13.65 12.97 9.05
CA PRO A 179 14.89 13.08 8.32
C PRO A 179 15.95 13.85 9.13
N THR A 180 17.22 13.48 8.98
CA THR A 180 18.34 14.21 9.59
C THR A 180 18.65 15.54 8.89
N SER A 181 18.24 15.67 7.62
CA SER A 181 18.32 16.90 6.82
C SER A 181 17.32 16.86 5.67
N LEU A 182 17.02 18.00 5.06
CA LEU A 182 16.15 18.07 3.88
C LEU A 182 16.68 17.19 2.73
N VAL A 183 18.00 17.23 2.47
CA VAL A 183 18.65 16.41 1.43
C VAL A 183 18.51 14.92 1.74
N ALA A 184 18.66 14.52 3.00
CA ALA A 184 18.44 13.13 3.42
C ALA A 184 16.99 12.70 3.20
N GLN A 185 16.01 13.58 3.47
CA GLN A 185 14.61 13.31 3.19
C GLN A 185 14.37 13.08 1.70
N GLN A 186 14.86 13.98 0.85
CA GLN A 186 14.72 13.90 -0.61
C GLN A 186 15.34 12.61 -1.17
N ASN A 187 16.56 12.26 -0.72
CA ASN A 187 17.20 10.99 -1.07
C ASN A 187 16.37 9.78 -0.63
N THR A 188 15.82 9.83 0.59
CA THR A 188 15.01 8.72 1.12
C THR A 188 13.71 8.56 0.33
N ILE A 189 13.05 9.65 -0.05
CA ILE A 189 11.86 9.61 -0.90
C ILE A 189 12.21 9.07 -2.31
N ALA A 190 13.35 9.45 -2.87
CA ALA A 190 13.80 8.90 -4.16
C ALA A 190 14.01 7.38 -4.08
N ILE A 191 14.63 6.87 -3.00
CA ILE A 191 14.78 5.43 -2.74
C ILE A 191 13.41 4.78 -2.52
N PHE A 192 12.48 5.48 -1.87
CA PHE A 192 11.13 4.98 -1.58
C PHE A 192 10.32 4.61 -2.84
N MET A 193 10.64 5.21 -3.99
CA MET A 193 9.99 4.86 -5.27
C MET A 193 10.25 3.41 -5.70
N ILE A 194 11.38 2.83 -5.29
CA ILE A 194 11.73 1.43 -5.58
C ILE A 194 11.68 0.52 -4.33
N ALA A 195 11.45 1.10 -3.15
CA ALA A 195 11.39 0.39 -1.88
C ALA A 195 10.43 -0.82 -1.85
N PRO A 196 9.28 -0.84 -2.53
CA PRO A 196 8.43 -2.03 -2.55
C PRO A 196 9.08 -3.30 -3.11
N ALA A 197 10.19 -3.16 -3.87
CA ALA A 197 10.96 -4.30 -4.33
C ALA A 197 11.87 -4.90 -3.24
N PHE A 198 12.28 -4.09 -2.25
CA PHE A 198 13.25 -4.49 -1.22
C PHE A 198 12.75 -5.64 -0.35
N PRO A 199 11.48 -5.70 0.11
CA PRO A 199 11.01 -6.82 0.91
C PRO A 199 11.21 -8.18 0.25
N THR A 200 11.04 -8.28 -1.08
CA THR A 200 11.30 -9.56 -1.78
C THR A 200 12.79 -9.87 -1.84
N ILE A 201 13.64 -8.89 -2.17
CA ILE A 201 15.10 -9.08 -2.22
C ILE A 201 15.62 -9.50 -0.84
N ILE A 202 15.24 -8.77 0.20
CA ILE A 202 15.62 -9.05 1.59
C ILE A 202 15.07 -10.42 2.02
N SER A 203 13.82 -10.76 1.68
CA SER A 203 13.25 -12.06 2.02
C SER A 203 13.97 -13.23 1.35
N LEU A 204 14.48 -13.06 0.13
CA LEU A 204 15.27 -14.10 -0.56
C LEU A 204 16.59 -14.38 0.18
N VAL A 205 17.19 -13.35 0.77
CA VAL A 205 18.43 -13.47 1.57
C VAL A 205 18.13 -14.01 2.97
N LEU A 206 17.07 -13.53 3.62
CA LEU A 206 16.73 -13.90 4.99
C LEU A 206 16.17 -15.32 5.12
N ALA A 207 15.37 -15.80 4.15
CA ALA A 207 14.76 -17.12 4.23
C ALA A 207 15.77 -18.27 4.46
N PRO A 208 16.89 -18.40 3.71
CA PRO A 208 17.87 -19.44 3.98
C PRO A 208 18.59 -19.28 5.33
N ILE A 209 18.77 -18.05 5.81
CA ILE A 209 19.39 -17.76 7.11
C ILE A 209 18.48 -18.18 8.27
N LEU A 210 17.17 -17.95 8.13
CA LEU A 210 16.17 -18.29 9.14
C LEU A 210 15.79 -19.77 9.14
N ALA A 211 15.89 -20.46 8.00
CA ALA A 211 15.55 -21.87 7.88
C ALA A 211 16.07 -22.79 9.00
N PRO A 212 17.37 -22.76 9.38
CA PRO A 212 17.90 -23.61 10.46
C PRO A 212 17.40 -23.24 11.85
N LEU A 213 16.89 -22.01 12.04
CA LEU A 213 16.42 -21.51 13.33
C LEU A 213 14.94 -21.83 13.60
N ILE A 214 14.22 -22.36 12.62
CA ILE A 214 12.78 -22.54 12.72
C ILE A 214 12.45 -23.90 13.31
N PRO A 215 11.76 -23.95 14.47
CA PRO A 215 11.31 -25.20 15.06
C PRO A 215 10.46 -26.02 14.09
N SER A 216 10.63 -27.34 14.12
CA SER A 216 9.79 -28.27 13.35
C SER A 216 8.30 -28.14 13.71
N SER A 217 7.95 -27.68 14.91
CA SER A 217 6.56 -27.38 15.30
C SER A 217 5.94 -26.24 14.49
N LEU A 218 6.74 -25.26 14.07
CA LEU A 218 6.34 -24.14 13.19
C LEU A 218 6.44 -24.48 11.69
N SER A 219 6.95 -25.66 11.35
CA SER A 219 6.97 -26.15 9.95
C SER A 219 5.56 -26.37 9.38
N ARG A 220 4.52 -26.41 10.24
CA ARG A 220 3.12 -26.29 9.81
C ARG A 220 2.92 -24.90 9.22
N SER A 221 3.08 -24.81 7.91
CA SER A 221 3.09 -23.56 7.12
C SER A 221 2.04 -22.52 7.53
N ARG A 222 0.83 -22.93 7.90
CA ARG A 222 -0.27 -22.01 8.20
C ARG A 222 -0.19 -21.32 9.57
N ALA A 223 0.37 -21.97 10.59
CA ALA A 223 0.61 -21.31 11.88
C ALA A 223 1.62 -20.16 11.72
N ALA A 224 2.67 -20.37 10.92
CA ALA A 224 3.61 -19.33 10.57
C ALA A 224 2.95 -18.20 9.78
N VAL A 225 2.07 -18.50 8.82
CA VAL A 225 1.34 -17.46 8.04
C VAL A 225 0.43 -16.63 8.95
N ARG A 226 -0.32 -17.27 9.83
CA ARG A 226 -1.15 -16.59 10.82
C ARG A 226 -0.31 -15.68 11.73
N ALA A 227 0.82 -16.17 12.22
CA ALA A 227 1.74 -15.39 13.05
C ALA A 227 2.30 -14.17 12.29
N THR A 228 2.68 -14.34 11.02
CA THR A 228 3.14 -13.23 10.17
C THR A 228 2.09 -12.14 10.02
N HIS A 229 0.83 -12.50 9.69
CA HIS A 229 -0.24 -11.52 9.59
C HIS A 229 -0.56 -10.84 10.92
N ALA A 230 -0.56 -11.59 12.02
CA ALA A 230 -0.74 -11.03 13.35
C ALA A 230 0.39 -10.05 13.73
N ALA A 231 1.64 -10.36 13.39
CA ALA A 231 2.78 -9.47 13.63
C ALA A 231 2.66 -8.15 12.86
N ILE A 232 2.20 -8.19 11.61
CA ILE A 232 1.96 -6.99 10.80
C ILE A 232 0.82 -6.17 11.39
N ALA A 233 -0.28 -6.81 11.78
CA ALA A 233 -1.40 -6.14 12.43
C ALA A 233 -0.95 -5.45 13.73
N LEU A 234 -0.12 -6.12 14.55
CA LEU A 234 0.40 -5.54 15.78
C LEU A 234 1.32 -4.34 15.52
N GLY A 235 2.22 -4.44 14.54
CA GLY A 235 3.07 -3.31 14.14
C GLY A 235 2.25 -2.12 13.66
N ASN A 236 1.24 -2.36 12.82
CA ASN A 236 0.33 -1.32 12.35
C ASN A 236 -0.56 -0.75 13.48
N LEU A 237 -0.87 -1.54 14.51
CA LEU A 237 -1.64 -1.08 15.68
C LEU A 237 -0.84 -0.08 16.52
N VAL A 238 0.48 -0.29 16.68
CA VAL A 238 1.37 0.67 17.33
C VAL A 238 1.37 2.00 16.56
N ILE A 239 1.47 1.95 15.22
CA ILE A 239 1.42 3.14 14.36
C ILE A 239 0.05 3.82 14.48
N HIS A 240 -1.05 3.06 14.52
CA HIS A 240 -2.39 3.59 14.68
C HIS A 240 -2.55 4.39 15.99
N PHE A 241 -2.06 3.87 17.12
CA PHE A 241 -2.08 4.61 18.39
C PHE A 241 -1.21 5.87 18.35
N TYR A 242 -0.04 5.80 17.70
CA TYR A 242 0.78 6.99 17.45
C TYR A 242 -0.01 8.05 16.67
N LEU A 243 -0.71 7.66 15.61
CA LEU A 243 -1.51 8.58 14.80
C LEU A 243 -2.70 9.16 15.55
N ILE A 244 -3.35 8.40 16.44
CA ILE A 244 -4.37 8.95 17.35
C ILE A 244 -3.76 10.06 18.22
N GLY A 245 -2.62 9.78 18.86
CA GLY A 245 -1.92 10.79 19.67
C GLY A 245 -1.51 12.02 18.85
N TYR A 246 -1.04 11.81 17.61
CA TYR A 246 -0.71 12.88 16.67
C TYR A 246 -1.93 13.72 16.31
N MET A 247 -3.06 13.10 15.96
CA MET A 247 -4.31 13.80 15.62
C MET A 247 -4.82 14.64 16.80
N VAL A 248 -4.77 14.10 18.03
CA VAL A 248 -5.15 14.85 19.23
C VAL A 248 -4.22 16.05 19.44
N LYS A 249 -2.90 15.86 19.33
CA LYS A 249 -1.91 16.93 19.51
C LYS A 249 -2.05 18.05 18.47
N HIS A 250 -2.32 17.69 17.21
CA HIS A 250 -2.45 18.62 16.09
C HIS A 250 -3.90 19.03 15.80
N GLN A 251 -4.85 18.67 16.68
CA GLN A 251 -6.27 19.00 16.57
C GLN A 251 -6.87 18.60 15.21
N VAL A 252 -6.44 17.47 14.64
CA VAL A 252 -6.99 16.94 13.38
C VAL A 252 -8.37 16.38 13.65
N THR A 253 -9.37 16.92 12.96
CA THR A 253 -10.78 16.56 13.07
C THR A 253 -11.31 15.95 11.77
N LEU A 254 -12.52 15.40 11.81
CA LEU A 254 -13.22 14.93 10.60
C LEU A 254 -13.46 16.06 9.59
N ALA A 255 -13.58 17.31 10.05
CA ALA A 255 -13.75 18.46 9.16
C ALA A 255 -12.49 18.70 8.30
N ASP A 256 -11.30 18.42 8.82
CA ASP A 256 -10.04 18.54 8.06
C ASP A 256 -9.96 17.48 6.96
N PHE A 257 -10.36 16.23 7.26
CA PHE A 257 -10.47 15.18 6.23
C PHE A 257 -11.47 15.56 5.15
N ARG A 258 -12.63 16.12 5.52
CA ARG A 258 -13.61 16.61 4.55
C ARG A 258 -13.06 17.78 3.74
N SER A 259 -12.33 18.68 4.37
CA SER A 259 -11.72 19.84 3.73
C SER A 259 -10.75 19.42 2.63
N ILE A 260 -9.87 18.43 2.89
CA ILE A 260 -8.95 17.95 1.85
C ILE A 260 -9.62 17.11 0.77
N LEU A 261 -10.84 16.59 0.98
CA LEU A 261 -11.61 15.96 -0.09
C LEU A 261 -12.28 16.98 -1.04
N ASP A 262 -12.47 18.22 -0.58
CA ASP A 262 -13.04 19.31 -1.38
C ASP A 262 -11.96 19.94 -2.27
N VAL A 263 -11.56 19.18 -3.30
CA VAL A 263 -10.58 19.57 -4.33
C VAL A 263 -11.25 19.43 -5.70
N PRO A 264 -11.12 20.43 -6.60
CA PRO A 264 -11.71 20.36 -7.92
C PRO A 264 -11.10 19.22 -8.74
N SER A 265 -11.93 18.50 -9.47
CA SER A 265 -11.53 17.42 -10.37
C SER A 265 -12.42 17.36 -11.61
N ALA A 266 -12.11 16.47 -12.55
CA ALA A 266 -12.96 16.24 -13.71
C ALA A 266 -14.38 15.73 -13.35
N LEU A 267 -14.55 15.09 -12.19
CA LEU A 267 -15.83 14.52 -11.76
C LEU A 267 -16.52 15.32 -10.65
N VAL A 268 -15.77 16.15 -9.91
CA VAL A 268 -16.26 16.86 -8.73
C VAL A 268 -15.88 18.32 -8.86
N SER A 269 -16.88 19.20 -8.99
CA SER A 269 -16.65 20.63 -8.86
C SER A 269 -16.36 20.99 -7.41
N SER A 270 -15.45 21.92 -7.19
CA SER A 270 -15.14 22.47 -5.87
C SER A 270 -15.28 23.98 -5.88
N THR A 271 -15.74 24.54 -4.76
CA THR A 271 -15.77 25.99 -4.52
C THR A 271 -14.56 26.46 -3.73
N ARG A 272 -13.60 25.58 -3.43
CA ARG A 272 -12.43 25.90 -2.62
C ARG A 272 -11.52 26.85 -3.38
N THR A 273 -11.13 27.93 -2.70
CA THR A 273 -10.07 28.84 -3.13
C THR A 273 -8.86 28.63 -2.23
N PHE A 274 -7.67 28.50 -2.81
CA PHE A 274 -6.43 28.34 -2.05
C PHE A 274 -5.83 29.71 -1.70
N SER A 275 -5.32 29.84 -0.48
CA SER A 275 -4.69 31.09 -0.03
C SER A 275 -3.27 31.26 -0.56
N SER A 276 -2.60 30.15 -0.90
CA SER A 276 -1.24 30.13 -1.43
C SER A 276 -0.98 28.87 -2.26
N PRO A 277 0.03 28.89 -3.16
CA PRO A 277 0.44 27.70 -3.92
C PRO A 277 0.92 26.53 -3.04
N VAL A 278 1.50 26.83 -1.87
CA VAL A 278 1.96 25.80 -0.92
C VAL A 278 0.79 25.10 -0.26
N GLU A 279 -0.27 25.85 0.10
CA GLU A 279 -1.51 25.26 0.60
C GLU A 279 -2.14 24.37 -0.47
N GLU A 280 -2.27 24.88 -1.70
CA GLU A 280 -2.82 24.14 -2.84
C GLU A 280 -2.07 22.82 -3.05
N ALA A 281 -0.74 22.86 -3.14
CA ALA A 281 0.09 21.67 -3.30
C ALA A 281 -0.12 20.66 -2.16
N SER A 282 -0.13 21.12 -0.92
CA SER A 282 -0.27 20.26 0.26
C SER A 282 -1.66 19.61 0.34
N VAL A 283 -2.71 20.37 -0.01
CA VAL A 283 -4.09 19.87 -0.03
C VAL A 283 -4.29 18.86 -1.16
N ILE A 284 -3.85 19.17 -2.38
CA ILE A 284 -3.98 18.27 -3.55
C ILE A 284 -3.21 16.96 -3.32
N CYS A 285 -1.96 17.04 -2.85
CA CYS A 285 -1.17 15.83 -2.60
C CYS A 285 -1.75 15.01 -1.43
N GLY A 286 -2.23 15.67 -0.38
CA GLY A 286 -2.93 15.02 0.74
C GLY A 286 -4.24 14.36 0.30
N GLN A 287 -5.02 15.02 -0.56
CA GLN A 287 -6.25 14.51 -1.15
C GLN A 287 -5.99 13.23 -1.95
N PHE A 288 -4.94 13.21 -2.77
CA PHE A 288 -4.57 12.01 -3.52
C PHE A 288 -4.33 10.82 -2.58
N LEU A 289 -3.53 10.99 -1.52
CA LEU A 289 -3.24 9.90 -0.58
C LEU A 289 -4.48 9.46 0.22
N LEU A 290 -5.37 10.40 0.57
CA LEU A 290 -6.63 10.05 1.23
C LEU A 290 -7.56 9.24 0.31
N VAL A 291 -7.69 9.66 -0.96
CA VAL A 291 -8.48 8.92 -1.95
C VAL A 291 -7.85 7.55 -2.21
N ASP A 292 -6.52 7.48 -2.30
CA ASP A 292 -5.76 6.22 -2.44
C ASP A 292 -6.02 5.29 -1.23
N LEU A 293 -6.02 5.82 0.00
CA LEU A 293 -6.38 5.05 1.21
C LEU A 293 -7.81 4.48 1.14
N ILE A 294 -8.78 5.31 0.77
CA ILE A 294 -10.20 4.92 0.69
C ILE A 294 -10.38 3.84 -0.39
N ALA A 295 -9.84 4.09 -1.59
CA ALA A 295 -9.95 3.18 -2.71
C ALA A 295 -9.22 1.85 -2.45
N LEU A 296 -8.03 1.87 -1.83
CA LEU A 296 -7.33 0.65 -1.43
C LEU A 296 -8.10 -0.11 -0.33
N THR A 297 -8.70 0.58 0.63
CA THR A 297 -9.54 -0.04 1.67
C THR A 297 -10.75 -0.75 1.06
N ALA A 298 -11.41 -0.09 0.09
CA ALA A 298 -12.51 -0.68 -0.66
C ALA A 298 -12.06 -1.89 -1.49
N ALA A 299 -10.92 -1.80 -2.18
CA ALA A 299 -10.35 -2.89 -2.97
C ALA A 299 -10.01 -4.10 -2.09
N MET A 300 -9.39 -3.89 -0.92
CA MET A 300 -9.08 -4.96 0.02
C MET A 300 -10.35 -5.57 0.61
N SER A 301 -11.36 -4.75 0.96
CA SER A 301 -12.67 -5.25 1.40
C SER A 301 -13.34 -6.09 0.32
N TYR A 302 -13.23 -5.67 -0.94
CA TYR A 302 -13.73 -6.43 -2.09
C TYR A 302 -13.00 -7.77 -2.26
N TRP A 303 -11.68 -7.79 -2.13
CA TRP A 303 -10.90 -9.04 -2.12
C TRP A 303 -11.40 -9.99 -1.00
N ILE A 304 -11.71 -9.46 0.18
CA ILE A 304 -12.30 -10.26 1.28
C ILE A 304 -13.66 -10.85 0.88
N VAL A 305 -14.52 -10.08 0.19
CA VAL A 305 -15.80 -10.60 -0.35
C VAL A 305 -15.56 -11.80 -1.27
N LEU A 306 -14.57 -11.70 -2.16
CA LEU A 306 -14.23 -12.79 -3.08
C LEU A 306 -13.68 -14.04 -2.36
N GLU A 307 -13.02 -13.86 -1.23
CA GLU A 307 -12.35 -14.92 -0.47
C GLU A 307 -13.24 -15.62 0.55
N SER A 308 -14.02 -14.86 1.30
CA SER A 308 -14.76 -15.36 2.48
C SER A 308 -16.19 -14.82 2.56
N GLY A 309 -16.66 -14.11 1.53
CA GLY A 309 -18.02 -13.59 1.45
C GLY A 309 -18.20 -12.24 2.15
N VAL A 310 -19.44 -11.76 2.13
CA VAL A 310 -19.80 -10.39 2.54
C VAL A 310 -19.64 -10.16 4.04
N VAL A 311 -19.95 -11.16 4.88
CA VAL A 311 -19.94 -10.98 6.35
C VAL A 311 -18.53 -10.66 6.90
N PRO A 312 -17.46 -11.43 6.57
CA PRO A 312 -16.11 -11.06 6.98
C PRO A 312 -15.63 -9.73 6.41
N ALA A 313 -16.07 -9.37 5.18
CA ALA A 313 -15.72 -8.09 4.58
C ALA A 313 -16.32 -6.92 5.35
N LEU A 314 -17.61 -6.99 5.71
CA LEU A 314 -18.27 -5.96 6.52
C LEU A 314 -17.67 -5.86 7.93
N ALA A 315 -17.34 -6.99 8.56
CA ALA A 315 -16.68 -7.00 9.85
C ALA A 315 -15.29 -6.35 9.79
N THR A 316 -14.52 -6.63 8.71
CA THR A 316 -13.21 -6.02 8.50
C THR A 316 -13.33 -4.52 8.21
N LEU A 317 -14.32 -4.10 7.43
CA LEU A 317 -14.59 -2.70 7.14
C LEU A 317 -14.97 -1.94 8.42
N ALA A 318 -15.87 -2.50 9.25
CA ALA A 318 -16.22 -1.94 10.54
C ALA A 318 -14.98 -1.82 11.47
N ALA A 319 -14.16 -2.88 11.55
CA ALA A 319 -12.91 -2.85 12.30
C ALA A 319 -11.91 -1.80 11.76
N SER A 320 -11.95 -1.51 10.45
CA SER A 320 -11.08 -0.52 9.81
C SER A 320 -11.38 0.91 10.28
N PHE A 321 -12.64 1.21 10.64
CA PHE A 321 -12.98 2.50 11.25
C PHE A 321 -12.48 2.64 12.69
N VAL A 322 -12.33 1.53 13.43
CA VAL A 322 -11.90 1.54 14.83
C VAL A 322 -10.38 1.45 14.97
N LEU A 323 -9.73 0.59 14.18
CA LEU A 323 -8.31 0.24 14.33
C LEU A 323 -7.44 0.70 13.16
N SER A 324 -8.01 1.37 12.14
CA SER A 324 -7.47 1.57 10.79
C SER A 324 -7.51 0.33 9.89
N PRO A 325 -7.63 0.51 8.55
CA PRO A 325 -7.61 -0.61 7.60
C PRO A 325 -6.28 -1.34 7.58
N GLY A 326 -5.17 -0.66 7.88
CA GLY A 326 -3.84 -1.27 8.00
C GLY A 326 -3.76 -2.33 9.10
N VAL A 327 -4.60 -2.26 10.14
CA VAL A 327 -4.67 -3.27 11.21
C VAL A 327 -5.74 -4.32 10.89
N ALA A 328 -6.92 -3.88 10.46
CA ALA A 328 -8.07 -4.76 10.27
C ALA A 328 -7.85 -5.81 9.16
N VAL A 329 -7.28 -5.41 8.02
CA VAL A 329 -7.04 -6.30 6.88
C VAL A 329 -6.09 -7.46 7.20
N PRO A 330 -4.91 -7.24 7.83
CA PRO A 330 -4.05 -8.35 8.24
C PRO A 330 -4.64 -9.17 9.39
N LEU A 331 -5.45 -8.60 10.30
CA LEU A 331 -6.19 -9.39 11.29
C LEU A 331 -7.19 -10.35 10.62
N TYR A 332 -7.91 -9.89 9.60
CA TYR A 332 -8.74 -10.75 8.78
C TYR A 332 -7.92 -11.87 8.13
N ALA A 333 -6.75 -11.54 7.55
CA ALA A 333 -5.90 -12.55 6.92
C ALA A 333 -5.44 -13.61 7.94
N ALA A 334 -5.07 -13.19 9.15
CA ALA A 334 -4.74 -14.10 10.25
C ALA A 334 -5.93 -14.99 10.67
N TRP A 335 -7.14 -14.44 10.76
CA TRP A 335 -8.37 -15.17 11.05
C TRP A 335 -8.72 -16.18 9.95
N ARG A 336 -8.58 -15.79 8.67
CA ARG A 336 -8.84 -16.64 7.51
C ARG A 336 -7.99 -17.89 7.53
N GLU A 337 -6.68 -17.77 7.78
CA GLU A 337 -5.79 -18.93 7.85
C GLU A 337 -6.20 -19.91 8.96
N GLY A 338 -6.62 -19.42 10.14
CA GLY A 338 -7.10 -20.28 11.23
C GLY A 338 -8.42 -21.00 10.91
N THR A 339 -9.28 -20.40 10.09
CA THR A 339 -10.55 -21.03 9.67
C THR A 339 -10.31 -22.15 8.65
N LEU A 340 -9.33 -21.98 7.76
CA LEU A 340 -8.95 -22.98 6.77
C LEU A 340 -8.37 -24.25 7.42
N ASP A 341 -7.75 -24.14 8.60
CA ASP A 341 -7.21 -25.29 9.36
C ASP A 341 -8.33 -26.21 9.85
N ASN A 342 -9.36 -25.64 10.46
CA ASN A 342 -10.50 -26.38 11.00
C ASN A 342 -11.30 -27.15 9.94
N VAL A 343 -11.36 -26.64 8.70
CA VAL A 343 -12.05 -27.30 7.60
C VAL A 343 -11.28 -28.52 7.11
N GLN A 344 -9.95 -28.47 7.12
CA GLN A 344 -9.12 -29.58 6.64
C GLN A 344 -9.07 -30.73 7.65
N GLU A 345 -8.94 -30.43 8.94
CA GLU A 345 -9.01 -31.46 10.00
C GLU A 345 -10.35 -32.22 10.02
N LYS A 346 -11.44 -31.59 9.59
CA LYS A 346 -12.75 -32.25 9.47
C LYS A 346 -12.87 -33.17 8.24
N LYS A 347 -12.08 -32.96 7.19
CA LYS A 347 -12.07 -33.82 6.00
C LYS A 347 -11.21 -35.06 6.19
N ASP A 348 -10.20 -34.96 7.04
CA ASP A 348 -9.25 -36.04 7.31
C ASP A 348 -9.75 -37.00 8.43
N LYS A 349 -10.89 -36.70 9.07
CA LYS A 349 -11.57 -37.54 10.07
C LYS A 349 -12.78 -38.23 9.46
#